data_AF-A0A523DPA9-F1
#
_entry.id   AF-A0A523DPA9-F1
#
_cell.length_a   1.000
_cell.length_b   1.000
_cell.length_c   1.000
_cell.angle_alpha   90.00
_cell.angle_beta   90.00
_cell.angle_gamma   90.00
#
_symmetry.space_group_name_H-M   'P 1'
#
loop_
_entity.id
_entity.type
_entity.pdbx_description
1 polymer ?
#
loop_
_entity_poly.entity_id
_entity_poly.type
_entity_poly.pdbx_seq_one_letter_code
_entity_poly.pdbx_strand_id
1 'polypeptide(L)'
;MRTILDACGDGLTTTARAGKLMAGLLLLNFIVALPAAWALGSSLHDSLKTSRAGEGLRQGFDMGWYGEYQAAATGLEKTFRPTVMGAGAFLDNHEAWASGELWRGFAGLVAVGVLFALTWTFLLGGVLDRFIHPERPFSPARYFASCGRYAFRFYRLAALSIPFYYLVYKFFDWAYGKVDSLTRDVTSESTLIIYSLGAVALTVFLLHLVQISFSYAKIAIVREERSSVVKAAWRGFRFVVAHPWPVLGLALGLGAVSLALLGVYSWLAPGPAQAGWVTVTLAFLAGQVYLGAKVFMKIWLLASQLSLYRQFTPAGNGERLSPEASGQEPLTAP
;
A
#
# COMPACT_ATOMS: atom_id res chain seq x y z
N MET A 1 -14.25 24.91 -13.09
CA MET A 1 -14.23 23.43 -13.25
C MET A 1 -13.02 22.94 -12.46
N ARG A 2 -13.22 22.26 -11.32
CA ARG A 2 -12.06 21.80 -10.52
C ARG A 2 -11.33 20.69 -11.29
N THR A 3 -10.02 20.79 -11.35
CA THR A 3 -9.14 19.94 -12.15
C THR A 3 -8.54 18.79 -11.32
N ILE A 4 -7.87 17.84 -11.99
CA ILE A 4 -7.09 16.78 -11.33
C ILE A 4 -6.05 17.37 -10.36
N LEU A 5 -5.46 18.51 -10.72
CA LEU A 5 -4.49 19.23 -9.89
C LEU A 5 -5.13 19.73 -8.59
N ASP A 6 -6.37 20.20 -8.64
CA ASP A 6 -7.10 20.65 -7.44
C ASP A 6 -7.37 19.47 -6.50
N ALA A 7 -7.77 18.31 -7.04
CA ALA A 7 -7.95 17.10 -6.24
C ALA A 7 -6.64 16.66 -5.55
N CYS A 8 -5.52 16.76 -6.28
CA CYS A 8 -4.19 16.44 -5.79
C CYS A 8 -3.75 17.42 -4.69
N GLY A 9 -3.93 18.73 -4.90
CA GLY A 9 -3.61 19.78 -3.92
C GLY A 9 -4.45 19.72 -2.66
N ASP A 10 -5.76 19.52 -2.80
CA ASP A 10 -6.68 19.29 -1.67
C ASP A 10 -6.28 18.04 -0.88
N GLY A 11 -5.91 16.97 -1.58
CA GLY A 11 -5.41 15.74 -0.97
C GLY A 11 -4.11 15.95 -0.20
N LEU A 12 -3.18 16.73 -0.75
CA LEU A 12 -1.88 17.01 -0.16
C LEU A 12 -2.03 17.81 1.14
N THR A 13 -2.83 18.89 1.09
CA THR A 13 -3.10 19.73 2.25
C THR A 13 -3.83 18.96 3.36
N THR A 14 -4.81 18.13 3.00
CA THR A 14 -5.52 17.24 3.94
C THR A 14 -4.56 16.27 4.62
N THR A 15 -3.64 15.69 3.86
CA THR A 15 -2.65 14.74 4.36
C THR A 15 -1.62 15.41 5.28
N ALA A 16 -1.07 16.56 4.86
CA ALA A 16 -0.10 17.33 5.65
C ALA A 16 -0.69 17.79 7.00
N ARG A 17 -1.98 18.15 7.03
CA ARG A 17 -2.70 18.51 8.27
C ARG A 17 -2.97 17.32 9.19
N ALA A 18 -2.80 16.09 8.71
CA ALA A 18 -3.01 14.87 9.48
C ALA A 18 -1.72 14.33 10.14
N GLY A 19 -0.77 15.20 10.51
CA GLY A 19 0.53 14.80 11.06
C GLY A 19 0.47 13.86 12.27
N LYS A 20 -0.47 14.05 13.21
CA LYS A 20 -0.65 13.14 14.36
C LYS A 20 -1.10 11.74 13.94
N LEU A 21 -1.99 11.65 12.94
CA LEU A 21 -2.43 10.39 12.36
C LEU A 21 -1.25 9.70 11.66
N MET A 22 -0.47 10.47 10.89
CA MET A 22 0.72 9.98 10.19
C MET A 22 1.74 9.38 11.18
N ALA A 23 2.07 10.09 12.25
CA ALA A 23 2.98 9.60 13.29
C ALA A 23 2.47 8.29 13.93
N GLY A 24 1.16 8.20 14.21
CA GLY A 24 0.54 6.99 14.73
C GLY A 24 0.64 5.79 13.77
N LEU A 25 0.41 6.01 12.47
CA LEU A 25 0.56 4.97 11.44
C LEU A 25 2.01 4.50 11.30
N LEU A 26 2.99 5.40 11.38
CA LEU A 26 4.41 5.04 11.34
C LEU A 26 4.84 4.26 12.57
N LEU A 27 4.44 4.71 13.77
CA LEU A 27 4.70 4.00 15.00
C LEU A 27 4.15 2.57 14.97
N LEU A 28 2.93 2.40 14.44
CA LEU A 28 2.35 1.07 14.30
C LEU A 28 3.12 0.19 13.31
N ASN A 29 3.54 0.72 12.16
CA ASN A 29 4.38 -0.03 11.21
C ASN A 29 5.68 -0.48 11.89
N PHE A 30 6.31 0.39 12.68
CA PHE A 30 7.51 0.07 13.44
C PHE A 30 7.24 -1.06 14.46
N ILE A 31 6.19 -0.93 15.27
CA ILE A 31 5.81 -1.95 16.27
C ILE A 31 5.55 -3.32 15.61
N VAL A 32 4.85 -3.35 14.48
CA VAL A 32 4.55 -4.59 13.75
C VAL A 32 5.81 -5.24 13.18
N ALA A 33 6.81 -4.44 12.78
CA ALA A 33 8.06 -4.96 12.23
C ALA A 33 9.04 -5.46 13.30
N LEU A 34 8.95 -4.96 14.54
CA LEU A 34 9.89 -5.27 15.62
C LEU A 34 10.07 -6.78 15.90
N PRO A 35 9.01 -7.61 16.04
CA PRO A 35 9.17 -9.03 16.32
C PRO A 35 9.93 -9.78 15.23
N ALA A 36 9.65 -9.47 13.96
CA ALA A 36 10.33 -10.09 12.82
C ALA A 36 11.81 -9.64 12.76
N ALA A 37 12.08 -8.35 12.99
CA ALA A 37 13.43 -7.82 13.05
C ALA A 37 14.24 -8.44 14.21
N TRP A 38 13.62 -8.64 15.36
CA TRP A 38 14.24 -9.29 16.52
C TRP A 38 14.58 -10.76 16.22
N ALA A 39 13.61 -11.54 15.74
CA ALA A 39 13.80 -12.96 15.46
C ALA A 39 14.89 -13.20 14.39
N LEU A 40 14.87 -12.41 13.32
CA LEU A 40 15.89 -12.49 12.28
C LEU A 40 17.26 -12.01 12.80
N GLY A 41 17.28 -10.92 13.58
CA GLY A 41 18.50 -10.38 14.18
C GLY A 41 19.18 -11.36 15.13
N SER A 42 18.42 -12.07 15.98
CA SER A 42 18.98 -13.11 16.85
C SER A 42 19.56 -14.28 16.06
N SER A 43 18.86 -14.73 15.02
CA SER A 43 19.32 -15.83 14.16
C SER A 43 20.61 -15.48 13.41
N LEU A 44 20.68 -14.27 12.83
CA LEU A 44 21.89 -13.76 12.19
C LEU A 44 23.04 -13.66 13.18
N HIS A 45 22.80 -13.11 14.38
CA HIS A 45 23.83 -12.97 15.42
C HIS A 45 24.41 -14.32 15.84
N ASP A 46 23.58 -15.34 16.00
CA ASP A 46 24.02 -16.68 16.40
C ASP A 46 24.83 -17.37 15.27
N SER A 47 24.42 -17.19 14.01
CA SER A 47 25.18 -17.69 12.86
C SER A 47 26.54 -16.99 12.72
N LEU A 48 26.60 -15.68 12.94
CA LEU A 48 27.83 -14.90 12.84
C LEU A 48 28.82 -15.15 13.99
N LYS A 49 28.33 -15.55 15.16
CA LYS A 49 29.18 -15.95 16.29
C LYS A 49 29.83 -17.31 16.08
N THR A 50 29.09 -18.23 15.49
CA THR A 50 29.55 -19.61 15.27
C THR A 50 30.41 -19.75 14.02
N SER A 51 30.33 -18.80 13.09
CA SER A 51 31.12 -18.73 11.87
C SER A 51 32.27 -17.71 11.95
N ARG A 52 33.39 -17.96 11.24
CA ARG A 52 34.43 -16.94 10.99
C ARG A 52 33.99 -15.86 9.99
N ALA A 53 32.78 -15.98 9.43
CA ALA A 53 32.22 -15.07 8.44
C ALA A 53 32.10 -13.61 8.92
N GLY A 54 32.05 -13.35 10.23
CA GLY A 54 31.94 -11.99 10.77
C GLY A 54 33.06 -11.04 10.34
N GLU A 55 34.27 -11.55 10.11
CA GLU A 55 35.41 -10.74 9.65
C GLU A 55 35.39 -10.56 8.12
N GLY A 56 34.97 -11.58 7.38
CA GLY A 56 34.76 -11.51 5.92
C GLY A 56 33.66 -10.53 5.52
N LEU A 57 32.55 -10.52 6.28
CA LEU A 57 31.40 -9.61 6.04
C LEU A 57 31.73 -8.13 6.22
N ARG A 58 32.82 -7.79 6.90
CA ARG A 58 33.33 -6.41 6.99
C ARG A 58 34.05 -5.96 5.72
N GLN A 59 34.59 -6.91 4.95
CA GLN A 59 35.34 -6.66 3.71
C GLN A 59 34.48 -6.82 2.46
N GLY A 60 33.37 -7.57 2.55
CA GLY A 60 32.39 -7.74 1.48
C GLY A 60 31.35 -8.80 1.84
N PHE A 61 30.24 -8.88 1.10
CA PHE A 61 29.22 -9.88 1.38
C PHE A 61 29.71 -11.30 1.05
N ASP A 62 29.67 -12.22 2.02
CA ASP A 62 30.15 -13.59 1.88
C ASP A 62 29.01 -14.51 1.38
N MET A 63 29.07 -14.86 0.09
CA MET A 63 28.08 -15.74 -0.55
C MET A 63 28.16 -17.19 -0.07
N GLY A 64 29.34 -17.65 0.41
CA GLY A 64 29.52 -18.99 0.95
C GLY A 64 28.79 -19.13 2.28
N TRP A 65 29.04 -18.21 3.22
CA TRP A 65 28.30 -18.15 4.48
C TRP A 65 26.80 -17.99 4.25
N TYR A 66 26.39 -17.13 3.32
CA TYR A 66 24.96 -16.95 3.01
C TYR A 66 24.31 -18.25 2.52
N GLY A 67 25.01 -19.02 1.68
CA GLY A 67 24.54 -20.34 1.22
C GLY A 67 24.36 -21.33 2.36
N GLU A 68 25.33 -21.40 3.29
CA GLU A 68 25.25 -22.25 4.48
C GLU A 68 24.11 -21.82 5.42
N TYR A 69 23.96 -20.51 5.65
CA TYR A 69 22.89 -19.93 6.46
C TYR A 69 21.51 -20.26 5.88
N GLN A 70 21.33 -20.10 4.57
CA GLN A 70 20.09 -20.44 3.88
C GLN A 70 19.80 -21.95 3.88
N ALA A 71 20.83 -22.79 3.77
CA ALA A 71 20.66 -24.25 3.83
C ALA A 71 20.20 -24.72 5.22
N ALA A 72 20.67 -24.06 6.29
CA ALA A 72 20.28 -24.36 7.68
C ALA A 72 18.94 -23.70 8.09
N ALA A 73 18.45 -22.72 7.32
CA ALA A 73 17.25 -21.97 7.63
C ALA A 73 15.99 -22.85 7.61
N THR A 74 15.15 -22.75 8.65
CA THR A 74 13.87 -23.49 8.74
C THR A 74 12.64 -22.59 8.89
N GLY A 75 12.81 -21.31 9.24
CA GLY A 75 11.71 -20.38 9.48
C GLY A 75 11.85 -19.05 8.72
N LEU A 76 11.76 -17.94 9.47
CA LEU A 76 11.83 -16.56 8.93
C LEU A 76 13.15 -16.28 8.22
N GLU A 77 14.22 -16.99 8.58
CA GLU A 77 15.55 -16.91 7.99
C GLU A 77 15.53 -17.14 6.48
N LYS A 78 14.62 -18.00 5.98
CA LYS A 78 14.45 -18.25 4.54
C LYS A 78 14.02 -17.02 3.75
N THR A 79 13.54 -15.99 4.44
CA THR A 79 13.11 -14.72 3.83
C THR A 79 14.25 -13.70 3.73
N PHE A 80 15.38 -13.97 4.39
CA PHE A 80 16.54 -13.09 4.32
C PHE A 80 17.20 -13.17 2.95
N ARG A 81 17.21 -12.06 2.23
CA ARG A 81 17.92 -11.91 0.95
C ARG A 81 19.01 -10.84 1.07
N PRO A 82 20.13 -10.96 0.34
CA PRO A 82 21.19 -9.94 0.34
C PRO A 82 20.73 -8.58 -0.21
N THR A 83 19.59 -8.53 -0.89
CA THR A 83 18.91 -7.35 -1.43
C THR A 83 18.02 -6.68 -0.37
N VAL A 84 18.62 -6.14 0.70
CA VAL A 84 17.85 -5.52 1.81
C VAL A 84 17.59 -4.02 1.60
N MET A 85 18.36 -3.34 0.74
CA MET A 85 18.29 -1.88 0.56
C MET A 85 18.17 -1.45 -0.91
N GLY A 86 17.74 -0.19 -1.11
CA GLY A 86 17.60 0.44 -2.43
C GLY A 86 16.47 -0.13 -3.28
N ALA A 87 16.58 0.07 -4.60
CA ALA A 87 15.61 -0.42 -5.59
C ALA A 87 15.51 -1.94 -5.61
N GLY A 88 16.61 -2.66 -5.40
CA GLY A 88 16.65 -4.13 -5.46
C GLY A 88 15.65 -4.77 -4.49
N ALA A 89 15.65 -4.32 -3.22
CA ALA A 89 14.69 -4.80 -2.23
C ALA A 89 13.23 -4.55 -2.64
N PHE A 90 12.94 -3.44 -3.32
CA PHE A 90 11.60 -3.14 -3.81
C PHE A 90 11.23 -4.05 -4.99
N LEU A 91 12.12 -4.18 -5.98
CA LEU A 91 11.90 -4.97 -7.18
C LEU A 91 11.75 -6.46 -6.84
N ASP A 92 12.58 -7.01 -5.97
CA ASP A 92 12.51 -8.41 -5.53
C ASP A 92 11.17 -8.74 -4.87
N ASN A 93 10.63 -7.83 -4.05
CA ASN A 93 9.32 -8.01 -3.43
C ASN A 93 8.20 -7.99 -4.47
N HIS A 94 8.32 -7.12 -5.48
CA HIS A 94 7.36 -7.04 -6.58
C HIS A 94 7.44 -8.26 -7.49
N GLU A 95 8.64 -8.74 -7.78
CA GLU A 95 8.90 -9.95 -8.55
C GLU A 95 8.37 -11.18 -7.82
N ALA A 96 8.69 -11.37 -6.54
CA ALA A 96 8.20 -12.49 -5.73
C ALA A 96 6.67 -12.53 -5.66
N TRP A 97 6.02 -11.36 -5.64
CA TRP A 97 4.56 -11.27 -5.70
C TRP A 97 4.02 -11.60 -7.10
N ALA A 98 4.64 -11.07 -8.15
CA ALA A 98 4.21 -11.29 -9.54
C ALA A 98 4.44 -12.74 -10.00
N SER A 99 5.56 -13.36 -9.61
CA SER A 99 5.90 -14.76 -9.89
C SER A 99 5.13 -15.74 -8.99
N GLY A 100 4.45 -15.24 -7.96
CA GLY A 100 3.77 -16.05 -6.95
C GLY A 100 4.73 -16.85 -6.05
N GLU A 101 6.03 -16.56 -6.06
CA GLU A 101 7.00 -17.11 -5.11
C GLU A 101 6.63 -16.77 -3.66
N LEU A 102 6.10 -15.56 -3.44
CA LEU A 102 5.65 -15.09 -2.12
C LEU A 102 4.62 -16.04 -1.48
N TRP A 103 3.75 -16.65 -2.29
CA TRP A 103 2.71 -17.58 -1.82
C TRP A 103 3.22 -19.01 -1.63
N ARG A 104 4.33 -19.36 -2.31
CA ARG A 104 4.97 -20.69 -2.27
C ARG A 104 6.08 -20.80 -1.24
N GLY A 105 6.57 -19.66 -0.73
CA GLY A 105 7.61 -19.58 0.28
C GLY A 105 7.15 -19.96 1.69
N PHE A 106 7.77 -19.35 2.69
CA PHE A 106 7.46 -19.62 4.10
C PHE A 106 6.03 -19.20 4.46
N ALA A 107 5.19 -20.15 4.89
CA ALA A 107 3.78 -19.91 5.24
C ALA A 107 3.60 -18.83 6.33
N GLY A 108 4.55 -18.70 7.27
CA GLY A 108 4.51 -17.64 8.28
C GLY A 108 4.62 -16.23 7.68
N LEU A 109 5.35 -16.06 6.57
CA LEU A 109 5.44 -14.77 5.86
C LEU A 109 4.08 -14.39 5.27
N VAL A 110 3.38 -15.36 4.65
CA VAL A 110 2.03 -15.17 4.12
C VAL A 110 1.06 -14.79 5.24
N ALA A 111 1.12 -15.48 6.38
CA ALA A 111 0.28 -15.18 7.54
C ALA A 111 0.52 -13.75 8.08
N VAL A 112 1.79 -13.33 8.22
CA VAL A 112 2.14 -11.96 8.61
C VAL A 112 1.65 -10.95 7.58
N GLY A 113 1.79 -11.22 6.28
CA GLY A 113 1.27 -10.38 5.21
C GLY A 113 -0.25 -10.21 5.26
N VAL A 114 -0.99 -11.30 5.51
CA VAL A 114 -2.44 -11.28 5.68
C VAL A 114 -2.84 -10.47 6.92
N LEU A 115 -2.20 -10.70 8.07
CA LEU A 115 -2.45 -9.94 9.29
C LEU A 115 -2.19 -8.45 9.07
N PHE A 116 -1.07 -8.10 8.43
CA PHE A 116 -0.75 -6.72 8.08
C PHE A 116 -1.79 -6.12 7.14
N ALA A 117 -2.26 -6.85 6.13
CA ALA A 117 -3.31 -6.38 5.22
C ALA A 117 -4.64 -6.15 5.94
N LEU A 118 -5.01 -7.00 6.90
CA LEU A 118 -6.20 -6.84 7.74
C LEU A 118 -6.06 -5.62 8.66
N THR A 119 -4.95 -5.51 9.39
CA THR A 119 -4.65 -4.35 10.23
C THR A 119 -4.67 -3.05 9.42
N TRP A 120 -4.04 -3.03 8.25
CA TRP A 120 -4.08 -1.87 7.38
C TRP A 120 -5.51 -1.56 6.91
N THR A 121 -6.29 -2.57 6.55
CA THR A 121 -7.69 -2.42 6.13
C THR A 121 -8.56 -1.87 7.26
N PHE A 122 -8.34 -2.28 8.50
CA PHE A 122 -8.99 -1.74 9.69
C PHE A 122 -8.70 -0.25 9.87
N LEU A 123 -7.42 0.13 9.83
CA LEU A 123 -6.96 1.51 10.03
C LEU A 123 -7.49 2.48 8.98
N LEU A 124 -7.71 2.00 7.75
CA LEU A 124 -8.26 2.82 6.67
C LEU A 124 -9.65 3.38 7.01
N GLY A 125 -10.44 2.72 7.87
CA GLY A 125 -11.75 3.21 8.31
C GLY A 125 -11.64 4.55 9.03
N GLY A 126 -10.72 4.64 10.01
CA GLY A 126 -10.47 5.88 10.73
C GLY A 126 -9.75 6.94 9.89
N VAL A 127 -8.88 6.53 8.95
CA VAL A 127 -8.21 7.48 8.04
C VAL A 127 -9.24 8.18 7.15
N LEU A 128 -10.14 7.42 6.53
CA LEU A 128 -11.20 7.99 5.68
C LEU A 128 -12.16 8.87 6.47
N ASP A 129 -12.59 8.45 7.66
CA ASP A 129 -13.45 9.25 8.52
C ASP A 129 -12.79 10.59 8.90
N ARG A 130 -11.49 10.58 9.22
CA ARG A 130 -10.70 11.78 9.50
C ARG A 130 -10.62 12.72 8.29
N PHE A 131 -10.44 12.19 7.08
CA PHE A 131 -10.39 12.99 5.86
C PHE A 131 -11.75 13.52 5.42
N ILE A 132 -12.82 12.83 5.79
CA ILE A 132 -14.18 13.30 5.53
C ILE A 132 -14.53 14.49 6.44
N HIS A 133 -14.07 14.47 7.69
CA HIS A 133 -14.33 15.50 8.70
C HIS A 133 -13.05 16.26 9.11
N PRO A 134 -12.44 17.06 8.19
CA PRO A 134 -11.17 17.75 8.44
C PRO A 134 -11.23 18.78 9.59
N GLU A 135 -12.41 19.36 9.83
CA GLU A 135 -12.68 20.39 10.84
C GLU A 135 -12.59 19.89 12.29
N ARG A 136 -12.76 18.59 12.52
CA ARG A 136 -12.73 18.01 13.87
C ARG A 136 -11.28 17.80 14.33
N PRO A 137 -10.92 18.08 15.61
CA PRO A 137 -9.59 17.78 16.13
C PRO A 137 -9.34 16.27 16.15
N PHE A 138 -8.08 15.88 15.96
CA PHE A 138 -7.68 14.48 16.03
C PHE A 138 -7.80 13.94 17.46
N SER A 139 -8.54 12.84 17.63
CA SER A 139 -8.66 12.08 18.87
C SER A 139 -8.42 10.60 18.57
N PRO A 140 -7.46 9.94 19.26
CA PRO A 140 -7.22 8.51 19.08
C PRO A 140 -8.47 7.66 19.36
N ALA A 141 -9.23 7.97 20.40
CA ALA A 141 -10.44 7.24 20.77
C ALA A 141 -11.48 7.26 19.62
N ARG A 142 -11.70 8.44 19.02
CA ARG A 142 -12.59 8.57 17.86
C ARG A 142 -12.04 7.85 16.64
N TYR A 143 -10.73 7.98 16.38
CA TYR A 143 -10.09 7.30 15.26
C TYR A 143 -10.29 5.78 15.33
N PHE A 144 -10.03 5.15 16.48
CA PHE A 144 -10.23 3.71 16.67
C PHE A 144 -11.72 3.32 16.67
N ALA A 145 -12.61 4.15 17.22
CA ALA A 145 -14.06 3.94 17.10
C ALA A 145 -14.52 3.92 15.64
N SER A 146 -14.02 4.84 14.80
CA SER A 146 -14.29 4.87 13.36
C SER A 146 -13.67 3.67 12.65
N CYS A 147 -12.46 3.24 13.02
CA CYS A 147 -11.87 2.00 12.51
C CYS A 147 -12.80 0.80 12.77
N GLY A 148 -13.27 0.64 14.01
CA GLY A 148 -14.22 -0.41 14.40
C GLY A 148 -15.55 -0.33 13.64
N ARG A 149 -16.12 0.87 13.50
CA ARG A 149 -17.40 1.12 12.80
C ARG A 149 -17.38 0.63 11.34
N TYR A 150 -16.24 0.71 10.65
CA TYR A 150 -16.11 0.33 9.24
C TYR A 150 -15.37 -1.00 9.01
N ALA A 151 -14.69 -1.55 10.03
CA ALA A 151 -13.84 -2.74 9.95
C ALA A 151 -14.48 -3.90 9.17
N PHE A 152 -15.63 -4.38 9.62
CA PHE A 152 -16.27 -5.56 9.02
C PHE A 152 -16.74 -5.31 7.59
N ARG A 153 -17.22 -4.09 7.28
CA ARG A 153 -17.60 -3.70 5.92
C ARG A 153 -16.39 -3.68 5.00
N PHE A 154 -15.24 -3.21 5.48
CA PHE A 154 -13.99 -3.19 4.72
C PHE A 154 -13.39 -4.59 4.56
N TYR A 155 -13.50 -5.47 5.55
CA TYR A 155 -13.09 -6.89 5.41
C TYR A 155 -13.96 -7.64 4.42
N ARG A 156 -15.28 -7.47 4.47
CA ARG A 156 -16.19 -8.03 3.46
C ARG A 156 -15.88 -7.48 2.07
N LEU A 157 -15.54 -6.20 1.96
CA LEU A 157 -15.15 -5.59 0.70
C LEU A 157 -13.80 -6.16 0.20
N ALA A 158 -12.84 -6.40 1.09
CA ALA A 158 -11.58 -7.05 0.76
C ALA A 158 -11.81 -8.50 0.29
N ALA A 159 -12.64 -9.27 1.00
CA ALA A 159 -13.03 -10.62 0.58
C ALA A 159 -13.74 -10.61 -0.78
N LEU A 160 -14.62 -9.65 -1.03
CA LEU A 160 -15.29 -9.46 -2.32
C LEU A 160 -14.29 -9.15 -3.45
N SER A 161 -13.14 -8.54 -3.16
CA SER A 161 -12.11 -8.23 -4.17
C SER A 161 -11.26 -9.43 -4.58
N ILE A 162 -11.16 -10.47 -3.75
CA ILE A 162 -10.35 -11.68 -4.01
C ILE A 162 -10.67 -12.32 -5.37
N PRO A 163 -11.94 -12.64 -5.72
CA PRO A 163 -12.24 -13.25 -7.01
C PRO A 163 -11.83 -12.36 -8.20
N PHE A 164 -11.89 -11.04 -8.07
CA PHE A 164 -11.45 -10.14 -9.14
C PHE A 164 -9.94 -10.19 -9.35
N TYR A 165 -9.15 -10.18 -8.28
CA TYR A 165 -7.71 -10.36 -8.38
C TYR A 165 -7.35 -11.73 -8.96
N TYR A 166 -8.02 -12.79 -8.51
CA TYR A 166 -7.84 -14.15 -9.04
C TYR A 166 -8.11 -14.22 -10.55
N LEU A 167 -9.19 -13.59 -11.02
CA LEU A 167 -9.51 -13.54 -12.46
C LEU A 167 -8.44 -12.81 -13.27
N VAL A 168 -7.85 -11.73 -12.75
CA VAL A 168 -6.76 -11.01 -13.43
C VAL A 168 -5.50 -11.87 -13.52
N TYR A 169 -5.14 -12.61 -12.47
CA TYR A 169 -4.02 -13.55 -12.51
C TYR A 169 -4.26 -14.71 -13.48
N LYS A 170 -5.46 -15.29 -13.48
CA LYS A 170 -5.81 -16.33 -14.44
C LYS A 170 -5.75 -15.83 -15.90
N PHE A 171 -6.14 -14.58 -16.12
CA PHE A 171 -5.97 -13.92 -17.41
C PHE A 171 -4.49 -13.74 -17.77
N PHE A 172 -3.65 -13.37 -16.81
CA PHE A 172 -2.20 -13.27 -17.01
C PHE A 172 -1.59 -14.62 -17.41
N ASP A 173 -1.89 -15.70 -16.68
CA ASP A 173 -1.37 -17.04 -17.00
C ASP A 173 -1.76 -17.47 -18.42
N TRP A 174 -3.02 -17.20 -18.80
CA TRP A 174 -3.51 -17.45 -20.15
C TRP A 174 -2.80 -16.58 -21.20
N ALA A 175 -2.65 -15.28 -20.96
CA ALA A 175 -2.04 -14.34 -21.89
C ALA A 175 -0.55 -14.65 -22.08
N TYR A 176 0.17 -14.92 -20.99
CA TYR A 176 1.58 -15.26 -21.01
C TYR A 176 1.83 -16.63 -21.67
N GLY A 177 1.01 -17.64 -21.35
CA GLY A 177 1.06 -18.93 -22.04
C GLY A 177 0.78 -18.84 -23.54
N LYS A 178 -0.08 -17.89 -23.95
CA LYS A 178 -0.30 -17.60 -25.38
C LYS A 178 0.90 -16.94 -26.03
N VAL A 179 1.52 -15.95 -25.37
CA VAL A 179 2.77 -15.33 -25.84
C VAL A 179 3.83 -16.41 -26.04
N ASP A 180 4.08 -17.24 -25.02
CA ASP A 180 5.06 -18.33 -25.08
C ASP A 180 4.80 -19.29 -26.26
N SER A 181 3.54 -19.67 -26.47
CA SER A 181 3.16 -20.53 -27.60
C SER A 181 3.35 -19.88 -28.98
N LEU A 182 3.21 -18.55 -29.09
CA LEU A 182 3.33 -17.79 -30.33
C LEU A 182 4.79 -17.39 -30.62
N THR A 183 5.62 -17.27 -29.58
CA THR A 183 7.03 -16.89 -29.70
C THR A 183 7.98 -18.09 -29.71
N ARG A 184 7.45 -19.31 -29.58
CA ARG A 184 8.24 -20.56 -29.53
C ARG A 184 9.15 -20.77 -30.75
N ASP A 185 8.76 -20.24 -31.91
CA ASP A 185 9.52 -20.35 -33.18
C ASP A 185 10.19 -19.03 -33.60
N VAL A 186 10.12 -17.99 -32.76
CA VAL A 186 10.67 -16.66 -33.08
C VAL A 186 12.08 -16.56 -32.51
N THR A 187 13.10 -16.56 -33.38
CA THR A 187 14.52 -16.39 -33.02
C THR A 187 14.87 -14.97 -32.54
N SER A 188 13.94 -14.01 -32.66
CA SER A 188 14.13 -12.62 -32.23
C SER A 188 13.81 -12.45 -30.75
N GLU A 189 14.85 -12.33 -29.93
CA GLU A 189 14.75 -12.00 -28.49
C GLU A 189 13.94 -10.71 -28.25
N SER A 190 14.07 -9.73 -29.14
CA SER A 190 13.36 -8.44 -29.03
C SER A 190 11.84 -8.59 -29.10
N THR A 191 11.35 -9.53 -29.92
CA THR A 191 9.90 -9.77 -30.07
C THR A 191 9.33 -10.38 -28.79
N LEU A 192 10.02 -11.36 -28.20
CA LEU A 192 9.63 -11.99 -26.94
C LEU A 192 9.58 -10.95 -25.81
N ILE A 193 10.59 -10.09 -25.71
CA ILE A 193 10.64 -9.04 -24.68
C ILE A 193 9.44 -8.08 -24.78
N ILE A 194 9.10 -7.62 -25.98
CA ILE A 194 7.98 -6.68 -26.17
C ILE A 194 6.64 -7.31 -25.78
N TYR A 195 6.38 -8.54 -26.21
CA TYR A 195 5.13 -9.23 -25.86
C TYR A 195 5.03 -9.53 -24.36
N SER A 196 6.12 -10.00 -23.74
CA SER A 196 6.18 -10.23 -22.29
C SER A 196 5.97 -8.93 -21.51
N LEU A 197 6.62 -7.84 -21.92
CA LEU A 197 6.43 -6.53 -21.30
C LEU A 197 5.00 -6.03 -21.46
N GLY A 198 4.39 -6.21 -22.63
CA GLY A 198 2.99 -5.86 -22.89
C GLY A 198 2.02 -6.64 -22.00
N ALA A 199 2.23 -7.96 -21.85
CA ALA A 199 1.41 -8.81 -20.99
C ALA A 199 1.53 -8.41 -19.51
N VAL A 200 2.76 -8.16 -19.03
CA VAL A 200 3.01 -7.69 -17.65
C VAL A 200 2.37 -6.31 -17.42
N ALA A 201 2.57 -5.37 -18.34
CA ALA A 201 2.00 -4.02 -18.24
C ALA A 201 0.46 -4.05 -18.21
N LEU A 202 -0.17 -4.86 -19.07
CA LEU A 202 -1.62 -5.04 -19.07
C LEU A 202 -2.12 -5.64 -17.75
N THR A 203 -1.44 -6.65 -17.22
CA THR A 203 -1.78 -7.26 -15.93
C THR A 203 -1.68 -6.25 -14.79
N VAL A 204 -0.58 -5.50 -14.71
CA VAL A 204 -0.40 -4.44 -13.71
C VAL A 204 -1.50 -3.40 -13.83
N PHE A 205 -1.85 -2.99 -15.05
CA PHE A 205 -2.95 -2.06 -15.31
C PHE A 205 -4.30 -2.59 -14.80
N LEU A 206 -4.66 -3.84 -15.12
CA LEU A 206 -5.90 -4.47 -14.68
C LEU A 206 -5.96 -4.63 -13.15
N LEU A 207 -4.85 -5.03 -12.52
CA LEU A 207 -4.74 -5.10 -11.06
C LEU A 207 -4.96 -3.72 -10.43
N HIS A 208 -4.40 -2.67 -11.03
CA HIS A 208 -4.58 -1.30 -10.58
C HIS A 208 -6.03 -0.82 -10.76
N LEU A 209 -6.68 -1.19 -11.85
CA LEU A 209 -8.09 -0.87 -12.10
C LEU A 209 -9.02 -1.49 -11.05
N VAL A 210 -8.79 -2.75 -10.69
CA VAL A 210 -9.49 -3.43 -9.58
C VAL A 210 -9.22 -2.70 -8.27
N GLN A 211 -7.95 -2.43 -7.96
CA GLN A 211 -7.55 -1.73 -6.74
C GLN A 211 -8.21 -0.36 -6.59
N ILE A 212 -8.24 0.44 -7.65
CA ILE A 212 -8.86 1.78 -7.66
C ILE A 212 -10.39 1.67 -7.48
N SER A 213 -11.04 0.72 -8.16
CA SER A 213 -12.49 0.49 -8.06
C SER A 213 -12.91 0.21 -6.61
N PHE A 214 -12.17 -0.68 -5.93
CA PHE A 214 -12.40 -1.00 -4.52
C PHE A 214 -11.99 0.14 -3.58
N SER A 215 -11.08 1.02 -3.98
CA SER A 215 -10.71 2.22 -3.20
C SER A 215 -11.85 3.25 -3.20
N TYR A 216 -12.48 3.50 -4.35
CA TYR A 216 -13.70 4.32 -4.43
C TYR A 216 -14.89 3.67 -3.71
N ALA A 217 -14.99 2.34 -3.70
CA ALA A 217 -16.01 1.65 -2.92
C ALA A 217 -15.84 1.91 -1.41
N LYS A 218 -14.61 1.92 -0.87
CA LYS A 218 -14.35 2.30 0.53
C LYS A 218 -14.77 3.74 0.80
N ILE A 219 -14.46 4.67 -0.10
CA ILE A 219 -14.89 6.07 -0.02
C ILE A 219 -16.43 6.16 0.03
N ALA A 220 -17.13 5.44 -0.85
CA ALA A 220 -18.60 5.43 -0.89
C ALA A 220 -19.21 4.85 0.39
N ILE A 221 -18.63 3.80 0.99
CA ILE A 221 -19.09 3.22 2.26
C ILE A 221 -19.06 4.26 3.39
N VAL A 222 -17.96 4.99 3.53
CA VAL A 222 -17.77 5.92 4.65
C VAL A 222 -18.56 7.20 4.41
N ARG A 223 -18.46 7.77 3.20
CA ARG A 223 -19.08 9.07 2.88
C ARG A 223 -20.60 9.00 2.76
N GLU A 224 -21.14 7.95 2.16
CA GLU A 224 -22.59 7.79 1.93
C GLU A 224 -23.23 6.87 3.01
N GLU A 225 -22.50 6.58 4.09
CA GLU A 225 -22.87 5.67 5.18
C GLU A 225 -23.52 4.34 4.73
N ARG A 226 -23.08 3.79 3.59
CA ARG A 226 -23.73 2.61 3.01
C ARG A 226 -23.59 1.36 3.89
N SER A 227 -24.70 0.65 4.03
CA SER A 227 -24.78 -0.66 4.70
C SER A 227 -24.45 -1.83 3.75
N SER A 228 -24.83 -1.73 2.47
CA SER A 228 -24.60 -2.78 1.47
C SER A 228 -23.23 -2.63 0.78
N VAL A 229 -22.33 -3.58 1.07
CA VAL A 229 -20.97 -3.65 0.50
C VAL A 229 -20.97 -3.86 -1.01
N VAL A 230 -21.87 -4.69 -1.54
CA VAL A 230 -21.98 -4.96 -2.99
C VAL A 230 -22.41 -3.69 -3.75
N LYS A 231 -23.41 -2.96 -3.24
CA LYS A 231 -23.83 -1.69 -3.85
C LYS A 231 -22.71 -0.65 -3.82
N ALA A 232 -21.89 -0.63 -2.77
CA ALA A 232 -20.73 0.24 -2.71
C ALA A 232 -19.63 -0.17 -3.70
N ALA A 233 -19.35 -1.48 -3.85
CA ALA A 233 -18.43 -2.00 -4.86
C ALA A 233 -18.86 -1.62 -6.28
N TRP A 234 -20.13 -1.83 -6.61
CA TRP A 234 -20.71 -1.41 -7.89
C TRP A 234 -20.59 0.09 -8.11
N ARG A 235 -20.83 0.90 -7.06
CA ARG A 235 -20.70 2.36 -7.17
C ARG A 235 -19.26 2.80 -7.41
N GLY A 236 -18.29 2.16 -6.75
CA GLY A 236 -16.86 2.37 -7.00
C GLY A 236 -16.49 2.03 -8.44
N PHE A 237 -16.86 0.83 -8.91
CA PHE A 237 -16.63 0.41 -10.29
C PHE A 237 -17.27 1.36 -11.32
N ARG A 238 -18.57 1.68 -11.15
CA ARG A 238 -19.29 2.60 -12.03
C ARG A 238 -18.66 3.99 -12.05
N PHE A 239 -18.14 4.46 -10.92
CA PHE A 239 -17.44 5.75 -10.85
C PHE A 239 -16.17 5.75 -11.72
N VAL A 240 -15.37 4.68 -11.65
CA VAL A 240 -14.16 4.53 -12.45
C VAL A 240 -14.49 4.47 -13.95
N VAL A 241 -15.52 3.71 -14.33
CA VAL A 241 -15.95 3.59 -15.74
C VAL A 241 -16.57 4.89 -16.27
N ALA A 242 -17.30 5.63 -15.43
CA ALA A 242 -17.90 6.91 -15.83
C ALA A 242 -16.88 8.05 -15.95
N HIS A 243 -15.76 7.97 -15.22
CA HIS A 243 -14.74 9.02 -15.19
C HIS A 243 -13.31 8.43 -15.31
N PRO A 244 -12.99 7.73 -16.43
CA PRO A 244 -11.72 7.02 -16.55
C PRO A 244 -10.54 7.97 -16.56
N TRP A 245 -10.60 9.09 -17.30
CA TRP A 245 -9.46 10.01 -17.44
C TRP A 245 -9.10 10.74 -16.14
N PRO A 246 -10.05 11.35 -15.39
CA PRO A 246 -9.69 11.96 -14.11
C PRO A 246 -9.15 10.95 -13.10
N VAL A 247 -9.73 9.75 -13.07
CA VAL A 247 -9.33 8.68 -12.14
C VAL A 247 -7.94 8.13 -12.47
N LEU A 248 -7.71 7.76 -13.75
CA LEU A 248 -6.43 7.23 -14.21
C LEU A 248 -5.36 8.31 -14.18
N GLY A 249 -5.66 9.54 -14.59
CA GLY A 249 -4.71 10.65 -14.53
C GLY A 249 -4.24 10.94 -13.11
N LEU A 250 -5.14 10.91 -12.12
CA LEU A 250 -4.77 11.05 -10.72
C LEU A 250 -3.90 9.88 -10.23
N ALA A 251 -4.31 8.64 -10.53
CA ALA A 251 -3.60 7.45 -10.08
C ALA A 251 -2.21 7.34 -10.71
N LEU A 252 -2.09 7.56 -12.02
CA LEU A 252 -0.82 7.55 -12.74
C LEU A 252 0.07 8.71 -12.33
N GLY A 253 -0.48 9.91 -12.12
CA GLY A 253 0.28 11.07 -11.65
C GLY A 253 0.93 10.83 -10.29
N LEU A 254 0.16 10.39 -9.29
CA LEU A 254 0.70 10.06 -7.97
C LEU A 254 1.55 8.78 -7.97
N GLY A 255 1.26 7.84 -8.86
CA GLY A 255 2.10 6.68 -9.13
C GLY A 255 3.49 7.09 -9.63
N ALA A 256 3.57 8.01 -10.59
CA ALA A 256 4.82 8.55 -11.11
C ALA A 256 5.62 9.28 -10.01
N VAL A 257 4.96 10.06 -9.14
CA VAL A 257 5.61 10.67 -7.96
C VAL A 257 6.17 9.60 -7.02
N SER A 258 5.44 8.50 -6.80
CA SER A 258 5.90 7.39 -5.97
C SER A 258 7.11 6.66 -6.59
N LEU A 259 7.16 6.52 -7.92
CA LEU A 259 8.31 5.96 -8.63
C LEU A 259 9.52 6.90 -8.59
N ALA A 260 9.31 8.20 -8.75
CA ALA A 260 10.37 9.20 -8.61
C ALA A 260 10.98 9.17 -7.19
N LEU A 261 10.13 9.07 -6.16
CA LEU A 261 10.57 8.90 -4.78
C LEU A 261 11.42 7.63 -4.58
N LEU A 262 11.02 6.51 -5.18
CA LEU A 262 11.82 5.28 -5.17
C LEU A 262 13.18 5.50 -5.87
N GLY A 263 13.20 6.19 -7.01
CA GLY A 263 14.43 6.54 -7.73
C GLY A 263 15.38 7.37 -6.88
N VAL A 264 14.86 8.41 -6.23
CA VAL A 264 15.63 9.26 -5.29
C VAL A 264 16.15 8.44 -4.11
N TYR A 265 15.32 7.61 -3.49
CA TYR A 265 15.76 6.73 -2.39
C TYR A 265 16.86 5.78 -2.84
N SER A 266 16.73 5.20 -4.03
CA SER A 266 17.71 4.24 -4.57
C SER A 266 19.04 4.90 -4.90
N TRP A 267 19.02 6.16 -5.32
CA TRP A 267 20.22 6.95 -5.56
C TRP A 267 20.91 7.39 -4.25
N LEU A 268 20.13 7.68 -3.21
CA LEU A 268 20.64 8.09 -1.89
C LEU A 268 21.03 6.91 -1.00
N ALA A 269 20.52 5.71 -1.28
CA ALA A 269 20.76 4.54 -0.44
C ALA A 269 22.27 4.22 -0.43
N PRO A 270 22.91 4.16 0.76
CA PRO A 270 24.32 3.86 0.86
C PRO A 270 24.62 2.46 0.31
N GLY A 271 25.71 2.36 -0.45
CA GLY A 271 26.14 1.10 -1.07
C GLY A 271 26.65 0.06 -0.06
N PRO A 272 26.80 -1.21 -0.48
CA PRO A 272 27.10 -2.35 0.39
C PRO A 272 28.49 -2.32 1.08
N ALA A 273 29.37 -1.39 0.72
CA ALA A 273 30.76 -1.34 1.21
C ALA A 273 30.96 -0.56 2.54
N GLN A 274 29.90 -0.27 3.28
CA GLN A 274 29.97 0.68 4.41
C GLN A 274 29.77 0.00 5.77
N ALA A 275 30.85 -0.55 6.32
CA ALA A 275 30.88 -1.34 7.56
C ALA A 275 30.91 -0.52 8.88
N GLY A 276 30.68 0.79 8.83
CA GLY A 276 30.71 1.66 10.02
C GLY A 276 29.36 1.76 10.74
N TRP A 277 29.36 1.91 12.07
CA TRP A 277 28.13 2.10 12.85
C TRP A 277 27.34 3.36 12.42
N VAL A 278 28.06 4.42 12.01
CA VAL A 278 27.47 5.67 11.48
C VAL A 278 26.73 5.40 10.17
N THR A 279 27.35 4.70 9.23
CA THR A 279 26.74 4.42 7.91
C THR A 279 25.55 3.48 8.03
N VAL A 280 25.62 2.47 8.91
CA VAL A 280 24.48 1.60 9.23
C VAL A 280 23.31 2.40 9.82
N THR A 281 23.60 3.33 10.74
CA THR A 281 22.57 4.17 11.35
C THR A 281 21.96 5.14 10.34
N LEU A 282 22.77 5.75 9.47
CA LEU A 282 22.29 6.60 8.38
C LEU A 282 21.42 5.82 7.38
N ALA A 283 21.84 4.60 7.01
CA ALA A 283 21.07 3.72 6.13
C ALA A 283 19.71 3.37 6.75
N PHE A 284 19.70 3.05 8.04
CA PHE A 284 18.47 2.80 8.79
C PHE A 284 17.55 4.04 8.80
N LEU A 285 18.07 5.23 9.12
CA LEU A 285 17.30 6.47 9.13
C LEU A 285 16.75 6.82 7.73
N ALA A 286 17.55 6.65 6.68
CA ALA A 286 17.10 6.81 5.30
C ALA A 286 15.94 5.86 4.97
N GLY A 287 16.04 4.60 5.39
CA GLY A 287 14.96 3.62 5.28
C GLY A 287 13.68 4.04 6.02
N GLN A 288 13.79 4.56 7.25
CA GLN A 288 12.64 5.06 8.01
C GLN A 288 11.98 6.28 7.33
N VAL A 289 12.77 7.21 6.80
CA VAL A 289 12.27 8.36 6.03
C VAL A 289 11.54 7.89 4.77
N TYR A 290 12.09 6.92 4.03
CA TYR A 290 11.45 6.36 2.85
C TYR A 290 10.14 5.64 3.17
N LEU A 291 10.10 4.82 4.23
CA LEU A 291 8.87 4.19 4.71
C LEU A 291 7.83 5.25 5.12
N GLY A 292 8.29 6.31 5.80
CA GLY A 292 7.55 7.54 6.07
C GLY A 292 6.88 8.10 4.84
N ALA A 293 7.68 8.40 3.82
CA ALA A 293 7.20 8.95 2.56
C ALA A 293 6.23 7.98 1.84
N LYS A 294 6.47 6.66 1.87
CA LYS A 294 5.58 5.65 1.28
C LYS A 294 4.20 5.63 1.94
N VAL A 295 4.14 5.68 3.27
CA VAL A 295 2.88 5.77 4.02
C VAL A 295 2.17 7.08 3.68
N PHE A 296 2.91 8.19 3.59
CA PHE A 296 2.37 9.50 3.23
C PHE A 296 1.75 9.49 1.84
N MET A 297 2.45 8.95 0.84
CA MET A 297 1.95 8.81 -0.54
C MET A 297 0.65 8.00 -0.58
N LYS A 298 0.56 6.92 0.20
CA LYS A 298 -0.63 6.06 0.25
C LYS A 298 -1.86 6.79 0.79
N ILE A 299 -1.69 7.58 1.86
CA ILE A 299 -2.81 8.37 2.41
C ILE A 299 -3.09 9.63 1.59
N TRP A 300 -2.09 10.21 0.91
CA TRP A 300 -2.26 11.30 -0.05
C TRP A 300 -3.09 10.87 -1.27
N LEU A 301 -2.80 9.70 -1.84
CA LEU A 301 -3.62 9.11 -2.90
C LEU A 301 -5.07 8.96 -2.45
N LEU A 302 -5.29 8.44 -1.24
CA LEU A 302 -6.63 8.25 -0.68
C LEU A 302 -7.38 9.57 -0.48
N ALA A 303 -6.71 10.59 0.07
CA ALA A 303 -7.27 11.92 0.25
C ALA A 303 -7.61 12.59 -1.09
N SER A 304 -6.75 12.42 -2.10
CA SER A 304 -6.96 12.96 -3.45
C SER A 304 -8.12 12.26 -4.16
N GLN A 305 -8.23 10.92 -4.03
CA GLN A 305 -9.38 10.15 -4.51
C GLN A 305 -10.68 10.61 -3.86
N LEU A 306 -10.67 10.89 -2.54
CA LEU A 306 -11.84 11.45 -1.84
C LEU A 306 -12.21 12.84 -2.38
N SER A 307 -11.23 13.73 -2.61
CA SER A 307 -11.49 15.05 -3.19
C SER A 307 -12.09 14.92 -4.60
N LEU A 308 -11.50 14.07 -5.45
CA LEU A 308 -12.02 13.82 -6.80
C LEU A 308 -13.45 13.25 -6.76
N TYR A 309 -13.71 12.30 -5.87
CA TYR A 309 -15.05 11.72 -5.69
C TYR A 309 -16.10 12.77 -5.25
N ARG A 310 -15.70 13.73 -4.40
CA ARG A 310 -16.55 14.84 -3.97
C ARG A 310 -16.90 15.79 -5.12
N GLN A 311 -15.96 16.04 -6.02
CA GLN A 311 -16.18 16.93 -7.17
C GLN A 311 -17.25 16.39 -8.13
N PHE A 312 -17.23 15.09 -8.41
CA PHE A 312 -18.17 14.44 -9.35
C PHE A 312 -19.45 13.90 -8.69
N THR A 313 -19.47 13.79 -7.37
CA THR A 313 -20.68 13.44 -6.62
C THR A 313 -20.86 14.47 -5.52
N PRO A 314 -21.36 15.69 -5.79
CA PRO A 314 -21.72 16.64 -4.74
C PRO A 314 -22.71 15.99 -3.77
N ALA A 315 -22.64 16.32 -2.47
CA ALA A 315 -23.65 15.84 -1.54
C ALA A 315 -25.02 16.37 -2.02
N GLY A 316 -25.91 15.49 -2.48
CA GLY A 316 -27.24 15.88 -2.90
C GLY A 316 -28.04 16.31 -1.67
N ASN A 317 -28.43 17.59 -1.61
CA ASN A 317 -29.51 18.28 -0.87
C ASN A 317 -30.13 17.72 0.44
N GLY A 318 -29.61 16.65 1.05
CA GLY A 318 -30.14 16.04 2.27
C GLY A 318 -29.69 16.72 3.56
N GLU A 319 -28.70 17.62 3.49
CA GLU A 319 -28.24 18.43 4.63
C GLU A 319 -28.91 19.82 4.70
N ARG A 320 -29.83 20.15 3.78
CA ARG A 320 -30.58 21.43 3.80
C ARG A 320 -31.94 21.36 4.50
N LEU A 321 -32.37 20.21 4.98
CA LEU A 321 -33.66 20.04 5.68
C LEU A 321 -33.44 19.62 7.13
N SER A 322 -32.92 20.55 7.93
CA SER A 322 -33.35 20.74 9.33
C SER A 322 -33.00 22.15 9.83
N PRO A 323 -33.72 23.18 9.36
CA PRO A 323 -33.83 24.42 10.10
C PRO A 323 -35.25 24.52 10.69
N GLU A 324 -35.58 23.75 11.74
CA GLU A 324 -36.77 24.03 12.57
C GLU A 324 -36.76 23.14 13.83
N ALA A 325 -35.96 23.54 14.81
CA ALA A 325 -36.20 23.23 16.22
C ALA A 325 -35.71 24.41 17.06
N SER A 326 -36.08 25.64 16.67
CA SER A 326 -36.03 26.82 17.52
C SER A 326 -37.47 27.18 17.91
N GLY A 327 -38.12 26.30 18.67
CA GLY A 327 -39.28 26.66 19.47
C GLY A 327 -38.79 27.34 20.74
N GLN A 328 -38.47 28.63 20.67
CA GLN A 328 -38.40 29.47 21.86
C GLN A 328 -39.84 29.73 22.32
N GLU A 329 -40.25 29.08 23.40
CA GLU A 329 -41.39 29.50 24.21
C GLU A 329 -41.03 30.81 24.93
N PRO A 330 -41.85 31.88 24.85
CA PRO A 330 -41.61 33.07 25.64
C PRO A 330 -42.09 32.86 27.07
N LEU A 331 -41.20 33.20 28.00
CA LEU A 331 -41.42 33.35 29.44
C LEU A 331 -42.71 34.14 29.75
N THR A 332 -43.67 33.50 30.42
CA THR A 332 -44.63 34.17 31.28
C THR A 332 -44.11 34.12 32.72
N ALA A 333 -43.69 35.27 33.24
CA ALA A 333 -43.45 35.50 34.67
C ALA A 333 -44.72 36.13 35.30
N PRO A 334 -44.85 36.10 36.63
CA PRO A 334 -46.10 35.84 37.37
C PRO A 334 -47.14 36.96 37.39
#